data_AF-A0A7M7T3Y5-F1
#
_entry.id   AF-A0A7M7T3Y5-F1
#
_cell.length_a   1.000
_cell.length_b   1.000
_cell.length_c   1.000
_cell.angle_alpha   90.00
_cell.angle_beta   90.00
_cell.angle_gamma   90.00
#
_symmetry.space_group_name_H-M   'P 1'
#
loop_
_entity.id
_entity.type
_entity.pdbx_description
1 polymer ?
#
loop_
_entity_poly.entity_id
_entity_poly.type
_entity_poly.pdbx_seq_one_letter_code
_entity_poly.pdbx_strand_id
1 'polypeptide(L)'
;MMTLSATAVEFTPGKYWSGLPVQEEKESDYMFELKDILYQLSINPGLFQECMNSLTDILSVAIREDWQLDEVADVIFEQSTMEPNFTYTGARMVDHLYRNLPNPPGRRHMRTLINQRAKNVVVRRKEMALDPAQQKRLHGVTMFMAELFMNMEIVGGDGTVQKIKVYRAALQELFESLTDYPSEANLKCLGNIFKLAGKTIEDYDREMSNSASSELINKIFNDGRNYIVNGKVDRSIRDQWLQLIEFRASDWGRRQVKGHRPKYEEPGPAGAAGAAAMNGAAGGDVFTNIPTFYSAQGTVISAEEAGFNAELFNPEDYSYEDETDPNNLNFDPALDHYGWQPELGSGSESGVTQDMANAYESFLRETGQEDQSGQTWAYE
;
A
#
# COMPACT_ATOMS: atom_id res chain seq x y z
N MET A 1 39.23 -33.49 1.55
CA MET A 1 39.93 -33.31 2.83
C MET A 1 40.07 -31.81 3.06
N MET A 2 39.31 -31.24 4.00
CA MET A 2 39.49 -29.85 4.40
C MET A 2 40.64 -29.80 5.42
N THR A 3 41.73 -29.14 5.04
CA THR A 3 42.88 -28.91 5.91
C THR A 3 42.56 -27.78 6.89
N LEU A 4 42.42 -28.13 8.17
CA LEU A 4 42.31 -27.17 9.27
C LEU A 4 43.66 -26.45 9.42
N SER A 5 43.67 -25.12 9.28
CA SER A 5 44.86 -24.28 9.46
C SER A 5 44.72 -23.41 10.71
N ALA A 6 45.78 -23.35 11.51
CA ALA A 6 45.87 -22.49 12.70
C ALA A 6 45.91 -20.99 12.39
N THR A 7 45.94 -20.61 11.11
CA THR A 7 45.94 -19.22 10.62
C THR A 7 44.64 -18.82 9.94
N ALA A 8 43.57 -19.63 10.04
CA ALA A 8 42.26 -19.28 9.50
C ALA A 8 41.70 -18.01 10.16
N VAL A 9 41.00 -17.17 9.40
CA VAL A 9 40.39 -15.91 9.89
C VAL A 9 39.35 -16.18 10.99
N GLU A 10 38.77 -17.38 11.01
CA GLU A 10 37.87 -17.88 12.06
C GLU A 10 38.61 -18.12 13.39
N PHE A 11 39.92 -18.30 13.36
CA PHE A 11 40.79 -18.52 14.52
C PHE A 11 41.45 -17.21 14.96
N THR A 12 40.64 -16.19 15.24
CA THR A 12 41.15 -15.03 15.99
C THR A 12 41.23 -15.41 17.46
N PRO A 13 42.35 -15.15 18.17
CA PRO A 13 42.42 -15.34 19.60
C PRO A 13 41.30 -14.51 20.24
N GLY A 14 40.32 -15.18 20.84
CA GLY A 14 39.23 -14.52 21.54
C GLY A 14 39.79 -13.51 22.52
N LYS A 15 39.17 -12.33 22.59
CA LYS A 15 39.47 -11.31 23.59
C LYS A 15 39.55 -12.00 24.95
N TYR A 16 40.63 -11.74 25.70
CA TYR A 16 40.78 -12.23 27.06
C TYR A 16 39.48 -12.00 27.84
N TRP A 17 38.93 -13.06 28.42
CA TRP A 17 37.79 -13.00 29.32
C TRP A 17 38.12 -12.00 30.44
N SER A 18 37.46 -10.84 30.45
CA SER A 18 37.74 -9.75 31.40
C SER A 18 37.10 -9.97 32.77
N GLY A 19 36.36 -11.07 32.98
CA GLY A 19 35.66 -11.36 34.24
C GLY A 19 34.54 -10.38 34.58
N LEU A 20 34.29 -9.38 33.74
CA LEU A 20 33.15 -8.49 33.81
C LEU A 20 32.06 -9.10 32.94
N PRO A 21 30.80 -9.22 33.42
CA PRO A 21 29.71 -9.61 32.55
C PRO A 21 29.69 -8.61 31.38
N VAL A 22 29.78 -9.13 30.15
CA VAL A 22 29.33 -8.37 28.99
C VAL A 22 27.89 -8.02 29.32
N GLN A 23 27.62 -6.75 29.59
CA GLN A 23 26.25 -6.26 29.69
C GLN A 23 25.68 -6.44 28.29
N GLU A 24 25.03 -7.58 28.04
CA GLU A 24 24.07 -7.66 26.95
C GLU A 24 23.07 -6.53 27.22
N GLU A 25 23.06 -5.52 26.36
CA GLU A 25 22.06 -4.45 26.42
C GLU A 25 20.70 -5.15 26.34
N LYS A 26 20.03 -5.23 27.48
CA LYS A 26 18.72 -5.86 27.58
C LYS A 26 17.80 -5.05 26.68
N GLU A 27 17.33 -5.67 25.60
CA GLU A 27 16.31 -5.08 24.73
C GLU A 27 15.14 -4.60 25.59
N SER A 28 14.68 -3.38 25.32
CA SER A 28 13.56 -2.81 26.07
C SER A 28 12.29 -3.61 25.81
N ASP A 29 11.46 -3.79 26.84
CA ASP A 29 10.28 -4.65 26.76
C ASP A 29 9.34 -4.22 25.62
N TYR A 30 9.19 -2.91 25.34
CA TYR A 30 8.37 -2.42 24.23
C TYR A 30 8.92 -2.76 22.84
N MET A 31 10.24 -2.89 22.68
CA MET A 31 10.85 -3.28 21.41
C MET A 31 10.69 -4.78 21.15
N PHE A 32 10.75 -5.59 22.21
CA PHE A 32 10.40 -7.01 22.14
C PHE A 32 8.95 -7.19 21.67
N GLU A 33 8.01 -6.48 22.29
CA GLU A 33 6.59 -6.54 21.91
C GLU A 33 6.35 -6.03 20.49
N LEU A 34 7.02 -4.96 20.05
CA LEU A 34 6.96 -4.49 18.66
C LEU A 34 7.40 -5.59 17.69
N LYS A 35 8.53 -6.24 17.95
CA LYS A 35 9.05 -7.29 17.07
C LYS A 35 8.15 -8.53 17.04
N ASP A 36 7.57 -8.92 18.17
CA ASP A 36 6.60 -10.01 18.21
C ASP A 36 5.35 -9.65 17.39
N ILE A 37 4.80 -8.45 17.57
CA ILE A 37 3.64 -7.98 16.79
C ILE A 37 3.95 -7.93 15.29
N LEU A 38 5.13 -7.44 14.89
CA LEU A 38 5.56 -7.45 13.48
C LEU A 38 5.61 -8.88 12.91
N TYR A 39 6.11 -9.84 13.70
CA TYR A 39 6.14 -11.24 13.32
C TYR A 39 4.73 -11.83 13.20
N GLN A 40 3.86 -11.60 14.20
CA GLN A 40 2.46 -12.06 14.16
C GLN A 40 1.73 -11.53 12.94
N LEU A 41 1.87 -10.24 12.65
CA LEU A 41 1.23 -9.62 11.49
C LEU A 41 1.83 -10.04 10.14
N SER A 42 3.06 -10.56 10.13
CA SER A 42 3.67 -11.16 8.94
C SER A 42 3.07 -12.53 8.59
N ILE A 43 2.57 -13.26 9.59
CA ILE A 43 2.00 -14.61 9.42
C ILE A 43 0.48 -14.59 9.39
N ASN A 44 -0.13 -13.70 10.18
CA ASN A 44 -1.57 -13.55 10.30
C ASN A 44 -1.99 -12.08 10.21
N PRO A 45 -2.07 -11.51 8.99
CA PRO A 45 -2.53 -10.15 8.78
C PRO A 45 -3.96 -9.89 9.28
N GLY A 46 -4.77 -10.94 9.47
CA GLY A 46 -6.14 -10.83 9.99
C GLY A 46 -6.20 -10.29 11.42
N LEU A 47 -5.12 -10.40 12.18
CA LEU A 47 -5.02 -9.88 13.55
C LEU A 47 -4.69 -8.38 13.62
N PHE A 48 -4.64 -7.69 12.48
CA PHE A 48 -4.18 -6.30 12.40
C PHE A 48 -4.78 -5.40 13.48
N GLN A 49 -6.10 -5.38 13.63
CA GLN A 49 -6.75 -4.45 14.55
C GLN A 49 -6.39 -4.72 16.02
N GLU A 50 -6.40 -5.99 16.44
CA GLU A 50 -6.10 -6.39 17.81
C GLU A 50 -4.63 -6.10 18.15
N CYS A 51 -3.71 -6.51 17.27
CA CYS A 51 -2.28 -6.25 17.44
C CYS A 51 -1.97 -4.75 17.45
N MET A 52 -2.60 -3.96 16.57
CA MET A 52 -2.33 -2.52 16.50
C MET A 52 -2.88 -1.74 17.69
N ASN A 53 -4.03 -2.14 18.23
CA ASN A 53 -4.55 -1.57 19.47
C ASN A 53 -3.59 -1.86 20.63
N SER A 54 -3.17 -3.12 20.79
CA SER A 54 -2.19 -3.52 21.82
C SER A 54 -0.86 -2.77 21.66
N LEU A 55 -0.34 -2.67 20.44
CA LEU A 55 0.90 -1.95 20.16
C LEU A 55 0.78 -0.46 20.54
N THR A 56 -0.34 0.17 20.19
CA THR A 56 -0.58 1.58 20.49
C THR A 56 -0.61 1.83 22.00
N ASP A 57 -1.25 0.97 22.78
CA ASP A 57 -1.30 1.06 24.24
C ASP A 57 0.10 0.93 24.86
N ILE A 58 0.87 -0.08 24.41
CA ILE A 58 2.24 -0.33 24.86
C ILE A 58 3.12 0.89 24.56
N LEU A 59 3.11 1.36 23.31
CA LEU A 59 3.95 2.48 22.88
C LEU A 59 3.55 3.81 23.54
N SER A 60 2.27 4.04 23.80
CA SER A 60 1.78 5.24 24.50
C SER A 60 2.36 5.32 25.93
N VAL A 61 2.57 4.17 26.57
CA VAL A 61 3.18 4.09 27.91
C VAL A 61 4.71 3.99 27.86
N ALA A 62 5.30 3.42 26.80
CA ALA A 62 6.74 3.25 26.73
C ALA A 62 7.48 4.52 26.24
N ILE A 63 6.89 5.25 25.28
CA ILE A 63 7.56 6.35 24.60
C ILE A 63 7.49 7.63 25.46
N ARG A 64 8.66 8.08 25.88
CA ARG A 64 8.89 9.27 26.71
C ARG A 64 9.81 10.26 26.03
N GLU A 65 10.69 9.80 25.15
CA GLU A 65 11.68 10.60 24.45
C GLU A 65 11.66 10.34 22.93
N ASP A 66 12.15 11.30 22.16
CA ASP A 66 12.12 11.27 20.69
C ASP A 66 12.94 10.13 20.08
N TRP A 67 14.01 9.69 20.75
CA TRP A 67 14.85 8.60 20.26
C TRP A 67 14.13 7.24 20.33
N GLN A 68 13.24 7.03 21.31
CA GLN A 68 12.49 5.77 21.43
C GLN A 68 11.51 5.59 20.28
N LEU A 69 10.84 6.68 19.88
CA LEU A 69 9.97 6.65 18.71
C LEU A 69 10.78 6.51 17.41
N ASP A 70 12.01 7.03 17.38
CA ASP A 70 12.93 6.84 16.26
C ASP A 70 13.32 5.37 16.10
N GLU A 71 13.67 4.67 17.18
CA GLU A 71 13.95 3.22 17.16
C GLU A 71 12.76 2.40 16.65
N VAL A 72 11.55 2.74 17.12
CA VAL A 72 10.31 2.11 16.62
C VAL A 72 10.18 2.36 15.12
N ALA A 73 10.34 3.59 14.66
CA ALA A 73 10.25 3.92 13.25
C ALA A 73 11.31 3.21 12.39
N ASP A 74 12.53 2.99 12.91
CA ASP A 74 13.57 2.21 12.24
C ASP A 74 13.11 0.77 12.00
N VAL A 75 12.68 0.07 13.04
CA VAL A 75 12.29 -1.33 12.92
C VAL A 75 11.09 -1.49 11.97
N ILE A 76 10.12 -0.59 12.05
CA ILE A 76 8.96 -0.59 11.15
C ILE A 76 9.38 -0.34 9.71
N PHE A 77 10.25 0.64 9.46
CA PHE A 77 10.72 0.97 8.12
C PHE A 77 11.53 -0.18 7.51
N GLU A 78 12.43 -0.78 8.28
CA GLU A 78 13.22 -1.93 7.86
C GLU A 78 12.31 -3.11 7.47
N GLN A 79 11.37 -3.49 8.35
CA GLN A 79 10.46 -4.60 8.08
C GLN A 79 9.59 -4.33 6.84
N SER A 80 9.03 -3.12 6.73
CA SER A 80 8.12 -2.76 5.63
C SER A 80 8.82 -2.72 4.27
N THR A 81 10.12 -2.40 4.25
CA THR A 81 10.89 -2.28 3.01
C THR A 81 11.63 -3.54 2.63
N MET A 82 11.99 -4.39 3.59
CA MET A 82 12.77 -5.61 3.33
C MET A 82 11.91 -6.85 3.13
N GLU A 83 10.69 -6.87 3.68
CA GLU A 83 9.73 -7.97 3.56
C GLU A 83 8.56 -7.61 2.64
N PRO A 84 8.54 -8.09 1.37
CA PRO A 84 7.50 -7.72 0.39
C PRO A 84 6.07 -8.05 0.83
N ASN A 85 5.89 -9.14 1.60
CA ASN A 85 4.58 -9.54 2.09
C ASN A 85 4.09 -8.68 3.28
N PHE A 86 4.99 -7.87 3.85
CA PHE A 86 4.67 -6.97 4.95
C PHE A 86 4.48 -5.52 4.48
N THR A 87 4.89 -5.15 3.27
CA THR A 87 4.90 -3.75 2.81
C THR A 87 3.54 -3.06 2.93
N TYR A 88 2.45 -3.73 2.55
CA TYR A 88 1.08 -3.23 2.75
C TYR A 88 0.71 -3.07 4.24
N THR A 89 0.93 -4.12 5.03
CA THR A 89 0.67 -4.12 6.47
C THR A 89 1.44 -3.03 7.20
N GLY A 90 2.70 -2.84 6.83
CA GLY A 90 3.57 -1.78 7.32
C GLY A 90 3.04 -0.38 6.99
N ALA A 91 2.51 -0.16 5.79
CA ALA A 91 1.94 1.13 5.42
C ALA A 91 0.69 1.45 6.24
N ARG A 92 -0.19 0.46 6.45
CA ARG A 92 -1.35 0.58 7.35
C ARG A 92 -0.94 0.81 8.79
N MET A 93 0.13 0.16 9.24
CA MET A 93 0.65 0.34 10.59
C MET A 93 1.17 1.76 10.80
N VAL A 94 1.92 2.32 9.85
CA VAL A 94 2.38 3.71 9.90
C VAL A 94 1.21 4.68 9.96
N ASP A 95 0.15 4.46 9.17
CA ASP A 95 -1.07 5.27 9.23
C ASP A 95 -1.77 5.17 10.59
N HIS A 96 -1.95 3.95 11.10
CA HIS A 96 -2.57 3.71 12.40
C HIS A 96 -1.79 4.39 13.53
N LEU A 97 -0.46 4.22 13.58
CA LEU A 97 0.38 4.82 14.61
C LEU A 97 0.43 6.35 14.49
N TYR A 98 0.38 6.89 13.27
CA TYR A 98 0.30 8.34 13.05
C TYR A 98 -0.98 8.93 13.64
N ARG A 99 -2.12 8.25 13.52
CA ARG A 99 -3.42 8.71 14.02
C ARG A 99 -3.63 8.50 15.51
N ASN A 100 -3.12 7.40 16.06
CA ASN A 100 -3.50 6.94 17.40
C ASN A 100 -2.42 7.13 18.47
N LEU A 101 -1.14 7.34 18.11
CA LEU A 101 -0.13 7.63 19.13
C LEU A 101 -0.25 9.06 19.67
N PRO A 102 -0.16 9.26 21.00
CA PRO A 102 -0.09 10.59 21.58
C PRO A 102 1.09 11.39 21.01
N ASN A 103 0.83 12.61 20.54
CA ASN A 103 1.87 13.52 20.08
C ASN A 103 1.89 14.82 20.89
N PRO A 104 2.69 14.87 21.97
CA PRO A 104 2.92 16.09 22.72
C PRO A 104 3.51 17.21 21.83
N PRO A 105 3.26 18.49 22.14
CA PRO A 105 3.87 19.60 21.44
C PRO A 105 5.41 19.48 21.40
N GLY A 106 5.99 19.67 20.21
CA GLY A 106 7.43 19.58 20.00
C GLY A 106 7.99 18.18 19.73
N ARG A 107 7.18 17.11 19.88
CA ARG A 107 7.58 15.75 19.50
C ARG A 107 7.40 15.49 18.00
N ARG A 108 8.31 14.73 17.41
CA ARG A 108 8.19 14.24 16.02
C ARG A 108 7.11 13.16 15.93
N HIS A 109 6.30 13.19 14.87
CA HIS A 109 5.32 12.15 14.59
C HIS A 109 5.91 10.99 13.78
N MET A 110 5.28 9.80 13.88
CA MET A 110 5.64 8.60 13.11
C MET A 110 5.81 8.87 11.61
N ARG A 111 4.86 9.59 11.00
CA ARG A 111 4.92 9.95 9.57
C ARG A 111 6.20 10.72 9.22
N THR A 112 6.60 11.69 10.04
CA THR A 112 7.82 12.50 9.81
C THR A 112 9.07 11.62 9.84
N LEU A 113 9.12 10.67 10.77
CA LEU A 113 10.25 9.75 10.93
C LEU A 113 10.38 8.77 9.76
N ILE A 114 9.26 8.26 9.26
CA ILE A 114 9.22 7.42 8.06
C ILE A 114 9.65 8.22 6.82
N ASN A 115 9.15 9.45 6.67
CA ASN A 115 9.53 10.32 5.56
C ASN A 115 11.02 10.64 5.55
N GLN A 116 11.63 10.84 6.73
CA GLN A 116 13.07 11.08 6.87
C GLN A 116 13.89 9.88 6.38
N ARG A 117 13.49 8.66 6.74
CA ARG A 117 14.16 7.42 6.30
C ARG A 117 14.02 7.19 4.79
N ALA A 118 12.82 7.40 4.25
CA ALA A 118 12.58 7.35 2.82
C ALA A 118 13.43 8.38 2.06
N LYS A 119 13.54 9.61 2.58
CA LYS A 119 14.35 10.68 1.98
C LYS A 119 15.82 10.27 1.81
N ASN A 120 16.41 9.58 2.80
CA ASN A 120 17.81 9.12 2.71
C ASN A 120 18.04 8.18 1.51
N VAL A 121 17.05 7.37 1.16
CA VAL A 121 17.09 6.47 0.00
C VAL A 121 16.80 7.25 -1.29
N VAL A 122 15.81 8.14 -1.29
CA VAL A 122 15.46 8.97 -2.46
C VAL A 122 16.64 9.84 -2.89
N VAL A 123 17.42 10.40 -1.96
CA VAL A 123 18.62 11.20 -2.30
C VAL A 123 19.68 10.35 -3.02
N ARG A 124 19.83 9.08 -2.64
CA ARG A 124 20.84 8.15 -3.19
C ARG A 124 20.32 7.28 -4.34
N ARG A 125 19.07 7.48 -4.77
CA ARG A 125 18.35 6.64 -5.73
C ARG A 125 19.11 6.31 -7.01
N LYS A 126 19.86 7.27 -7.59
CA LYS A 126 20.59 7.07 -8.85
C LYS A 126 21.77 6.12 -8.66
N GLU A 127 22.52 6.31 -7.57
CA GLU A 127 23.62 5.41 -7.17
C GLU A 127 23.07 4.00 -6.89
N MET A 128 21.98 3.92 -6.13
CA MET A 128 21.36 2.65 -5.75
C MET A 128 20.71 1.90 -6.92
N ALA A 129 20.23 2.62 -7.94
CA ALA A 129 19.66 2.00 -9.14
C ALA A 129 20.74 1.32 -10.01
N LEU A 130 21.97 1.83 -9.96
CA LEU A 130 23.13 1.27 -10.66
C LEU A 130 23.80 0.11 -9.91
N ASP A 131 23.78 0.13 -8.57
CA ASP A 131 24.43 -0.88 -7.73
C ASP A 131 23.51 -2.09 -7.46
N PRO A 132 23.81 -3.28 -8.02
CA PRO A 132 23.00 -4.48 -7.79
C PRO A 132 22.83 -4.86 -6.31
N ALA A 133 23.80 -4.52 -5.45
CA ALA A 133 23.72 -4.81 -4.02
C ALA A 133 22.68 -3.93 -3.31
N GLN A 134 22.41 -2.74 -3.83
CA GLN A 134 21.49 -1.75 -3.25
C GLN A 134 20.11 -1.75 -3.92
N GLN A 135 19.97 -2.35 -5.11
CA GLN A 135 18.71 -2.43 -5.84
C GLN A 135 17.58 -3.04 -5.01
N LYS A 136 17.83 -4.10 -4.25
CA LYS A 136 16.80 -4.71 -3.38
C LYS A 136 16.20 -3.69 -2.42
N ARG A 137 17.06 -2.88 -1.78
CA ARG A 137 16.62 -1.84 -0.84
C ARG A 137 15.89 -0.71 -1.56
N LEU A 138 16.39 -0.28 -2.72
CA LEU A 138 15.72 0.74 -3.54
C LEU A 138 14.31 0.28 -3.93
N HIS A 139 14.16 -0.96 -4.43
CA HIS A 139 12.87 -1.54 -4.83
C HIS A 139 11.91 -1.63 -3.64
N GLY A 140 12.39 -2.16 -2.52
CA GLY A 140 11.62 -2.25 -1.28
C GLY A 140 11.07 -0.91 -0.81
N VAL A 141 11.92 0.12 -0.80
CA VAL A 141 11.51 1.48 -0.44
C VAL A 141 10.55 2.05 -1.48
N THR A 142 10.77 1.82 -2.77
CA THR A 142 9.87 2.32 -3.82
C THR A 142 8.47 1.69 -3.71
N MET A 143 8.40 0.38 -3.49
CA MET A 143 7.14 -0.32 -3.22
C MET A 143 6.47 0.22 -1.95
N PHE A 144 7.23 0.41 -0.87
CA PHE A 144 6.69 0.95 0.38
C PHE A 144 6.15 2.38 0.22
N MET A 145 6.82 3.24 -0.55
CA MET A 145 6.32 4.58 -0.86
C MET A 145 5.02 4.54 -1.68
N ALA A 146 4.86 3.55 -2.56
CA ALA A 146 3.61 3.35 -3.30
C ALA A 146 2.48 2.89 -2.37
N GLU A 147 2.75 1.98 -1.44
CA GLU A 147 1.78 1.56 -0.42
C GLU A 147 1.40 2.72 0.51
N LEU A 148 2.37 3.54 0.95
CA LEU A 148 2.07 4.75 1.73
C LEU A 148 1.19 5.73 0.95
N PHE A 149 1.45 5.93 -0.35
CA PHE A 149 0.60 6.76 -1.20
C PHE A 149 -0.82 6.21 -1.33
N MET A 150 -0.98 4.89 -1.39
CA MET A 150 -2.30 4.25 -1.47
C MET A 150 -3.07 4.32 -0.15
N ASN A 151 -2.40 4.09 0.98
CA ASN A 151 -3.05 3.86 2.28
C ASN A 151 -3.10 5.08 3.20
N MET A 152 -2.21 6.08 3.02
CA MET A 152 -2.18 7.27 3.88
C MET A 152 -2.90 8.45 3.24
N GLU A 153 -3.70 9.13 4.05
CA GLU A 153 -4.55 10.23 3.61
C GLU A 153 -4.58 11.34 4.66
N ILE A 154 -4.86 12.56 4.19
CA ILE A 154 -5.13 13.71 5.06
C ILE A 154 -6.63 13.95 5.00
N VAL A 155 -7.26 13.98 6.16
CA VAL A 155 -8.67 14.37 6.31
C VAL A 155 -8.70 15.87 6.59
N GLY A 156 -9.28 16.64 5.66
CA GLY A 156 -9.53 18.07 5.79
C GLY A 156 -10.61 18.36 6.84
N GLY A 157 -10.67 19.62 7.30
CA GLY A 157 -11.68 20.05 8.29
C GLY A 157 -13.12 19.97 7.79
N ASP A 158 -13.32 19.91 6.48
CA ASP A 158 -14.59 19.70 5.78
C ASP A 158 -14.91 18.22 5.52
N GLY A 159 -14.09 17.30 6.04
CA GLY A 159 -14.23 15.86 5.82
C GLY A 159 -13.68 15.39 4.46
N THR A 160 -13.09 16.27 3.65
CA THR A 160 -12.47 15.87 2.39
C THR A 160 -11.22 15.03 2.64
N VAL A 161 -11.05 13.98 1.86
CA VAL A 161 -9.92 13.06 1.96
C VAL A 161 -8.95 13.36 0.82
N GLN A 162 -7.69 13.65 1.16
CA GLN A 162 -6.67 13.99 0.17
C GLN A 162 -5.44 13.08 0.29
N LYS A 163 -4.88 12.71 -0.88
CA LYS A 163 -3.60 11.99 -0.94
C LYS A 163 -2.43 12.90 -0.53
N ILE A 164 -1.42 12.29 0.10
CA ILE A 164 -0.26 13.02 0.59
C ILE A 164 0.74 13.30 -0.54
N LYS A 165 0.80 14.56 -0.98
CA LYS A 165 1.64 15.03 -2.11
C LYS A 165 3.12 14.60 -2.03
N VAL A 166 3.69 14.56 -0.82
CA VAL A 166 5.12 14.20 -0.64
C VAL A 166 5.43 12.78 -1.12
N TYR A 167 4.48 11.84 -0.99
CA TYR A 167 4.67 10.46 -1.46
C TYR A 167 4.66 10.39 -2.98
N ARG A 168 3.77 11.12 -3.63
CA ARG A 168 3.78 11.23 -5.09
C ARG A 168 5.08 11.86 -5.61
N ALA A 169 5.57 12.92 -4.96
CA ALA A 169 6.82 13.58 -5.34
C ALA A 169 8.02 12.62 -5.24
N ALA A 170 8.14 11.90 -4.11
CA ALA A 170 9.19 10.89 -3.93
C ALA A 170 9.10 9.76 -4.97
N LEU A 171 7.89 9.27 -5.28
CA LEU A 171 7.68 8.26 -6.33
C LEU A 171 8.11 8.78 -7.71
N GLN A 172 7.92 10.07 -8.01
CA GLN A 172 8.39 10.65 -9.27
C GLN A 172 9.91 10.49 -9.41
N GLU A 173 10.66 10.91 -8.39
CA GLU A 173 12.12 10.85 -8.38
C GLU A 173 12.64 9.40 -8.47
N LEU A 174 11.98 8.48 -7.77
CA LEU A 174 12.32 7.06 -7.79
C LEU A 174 12.02 6.44 -9.16
N PHE A 175 10.87 6.74 -9.76
CA PHE A 175 10.50 6.25 -11.09
C PHE A 175 11.45 6.75 -12.17
N GLU A 176 11.82 8.04 -12.16
CA GLU A 176 12.84 8.59 -13.05
C GLU A 176 14.12 7.75 -13.00
N SER A 177 14.59 7.45 -11.80
CA SER A 177 15.84 6.70 -11.59
C SER A 177 15.73 5.25 -12.04
N LEU A 178 14.64 4.55 -11.72
CA LEU A 178 14.42 3.17 -12.19
C LEU A 178 14.29 3.08 -13.71
N THR A 179 13.79 4.14 -14.35
CA THR A 179 13.61 4.22 -15.81
C THR A 179 14.93 4.54 -16.52
N ASP A 180 15.72 5.47 -15.97
CA ASP A 180 17.02 5.87 -16.55
C ASP A 180 18.07 4.76 -16.50
N TYR A 181 17.91 3.79 -15.58
CA TYR A 181 18.78 2.63 -15.44
C TYR A 181 18.02 1.32 -15.68
N PRO A 182 17.62 1.00 -16.93
CA PRO A 182 16.72 -0.11 -17.19
C PRO A 182 17.39 -1.48 -16.96
N SER A 183 16.77 -2.30 -16.13
CA SER A 183 17.13 -3.71 -15.86
C SER A 183 15.85 -4.52 -15.69
N GLU A 184 15.91 -5.86 -15.84
CA GLU A 184 14.74 -6.71 -15.56
C GLU A 184 14.20 -6.49 -14.13
N ALA A 185 15.09 -6.29 -13.16
CA ALA A 185 14.71 -6.07 -11.77
C ALA A 185 14.00 -4.72 -11.57
N ASN A 186 14.54 -3.64 -12.16
CA ASN A 186 13.92 -2.31 -12.12
C ASN A 186 12.57 -2.30 -12.86
N LEU A 187 12.51 -2.99 -14.00
CA LEU A 187 11.30 -3.13 -14.80
C LEU A 187 10.23 -3.94 -14.06
N LYS A 188 10.61 -5.02 -13.36
CA LYS A 188 9.71 -5.79 -12.49
C LYS A 188 9.18 -4.94 -11.33
N CYS A 189 10.04 -4.15 -10.69
CA CYS A 189 9.64 -3.23 -9.62
C CYS A 189 8.61 -2.21 -10.13
N LEU A 190 8.90 -1.50 -11.22
CA LEU A 190 7.97 -0.54 -11.83
C LEU A 190 6.65 -1.23 -12.20
N GLY A 191 6.70 -2.40 -12.84
CA GLY A 191 5.51 -3.16 -13.21
C GLY A 191 4.63 -3.51 -12.00
N ASN A 192 5.22 -3.92 -10.89
CA ASN A 192 4.48 -4.21 -9.66
C ASN A 192 3.81 -2.96 -9.08
N ILE A 193 4.49 -1.80 -9.12
CA ILE A 193 3.94 -0.54 -8.64
C ILE A 193 2.76 -0.08 -9.51
N PHE A 194 2.87 -0.18 -10.83
CA PHE A 194 1.75 0.21 -11.71
C PHE A 194 0.56 -0.74 -11.60
N LYS A 195 0.77 -2.03 -11.28
CA LYS A 195 -0.33 -2.92 -10.92
C LYS A 195 -1.03 -2.49 -9.63
N LEU A 196 -0.26 -2.06 -8.64
CA LEU A 196 -0.79 -1.63 -7.33
C LEU A 196 -1.50 -0.27 -7.41
N ALA A 197 -0.83 0.73 -7.97
CA ALA A 197 -1.18 2.14 -7.79
C ALA A 197 -1.30 2.92 -9.12
N GLY A 198 -1.15 2.27 -10.27
CA GLY A 198 -1.03 2.95 -11.56
C GLY A 198 -2.22 3.86 -11.90
N LYS A 199 -3.46 3.36 -11.71
CA LYS A 199 -4.69 4.14 -11.87
C LYS A 199 -4.70 5.37 -10.95
N THR A 200 -4.48 5.15 -9.65
CA THR A 200 -4.52 6.21 -8.62
C THR A 200 -3.44 7.27 -8.85
N ILE A 201 -2.24 6.86 -9.28
CA ILE A 201 -1.15 7.78 -9.61
C ILE A 201 -1.53 8.69 -10.79
N GLU A 202 -2.05 8.11 -11.88
CA GLU A 202 -2.43 8.91 -13.05
C GLU A 202 -3.65 9.80 -12.80
N ASP A 203 -4.63 9.33 -12.03
CA ASP A 203 -5.79 10.14 -11.65
C ASP A 203 -5.36 11.33 -10.80
N TYR A 204 -4.51 11.10 -9.79
CA TYR A 204 -3.92 12.17 -8.98
C TYR A 204 -3.12 13.17 -9.82
N ASP A 205 -2.29 12.70 -10.75
CA ASP A 205 -1.49 13.59 -11.61
C ASP A 205 -2.36 14.45 -12.54
N ARG A 206 -3.49 13.89 -13.02
CA ARG A 206 -4.47 14.59 -13.84
C ARG A 206 -5.21 15.66 -13.04
N GLU A 207 -5.66 15.32 -11.82
CA GLU A 207 -6.31 16.26 -10.91
C GLU A 207 -5.39 17.43 -10.55
N MET A 208 -4.10 17.14 -10.32
CA MET A 208 -3.09 18.15 -10.01
C MET A 208 -2.55 18.89 -11.24
N SER A 209 -3.04 18.58 -12.44
CA SER A 209 -2.56 19.15 -13.71
C SER A 209 -1.03 19.07 -13.87
N ASN A 210 -0.41 17.99 -13.38
CA ASN A 210 1.04 17.81 -13.38
C ASN A 210 1.51 17.19 -14.70
N SER A 211 1.77 18.04 -15.69
CA SER A 211 2.22 17.60 -17.03
C SER A 211 3.56 16.86 -16.99
N ALA A 212 4.52 17.30 -16.18
CA ALA A 212 5.83 16.66 -16.05
C ALA A 212 5.71 15.23 -15.53
N SER A 213 4.87 15.00 -14.52
CA SER A 213 4.57 13.65 -14.03
C SER A 213 3.89 12.79 -15.10
N SER A 214 2.94 13.35 -15.85
CA SER A 214 2.27 12.62 -16.95
C SER A 214 3.23 12.24 -18.07
N GLU A 215 4.16 13.13 -18.43
CA GLU A 215 5.23 12.88 -19.39
C GLU A 215 6.18 11.78 -18.92
N LEU A 216 6.52 11.76 -17.63
CA LEU A 216 7.31 10.69 -17.04
C LEU A 216 6.60 9.33 -17.15
N ILE A 217 5.30 9.23 -16.84
CA ILE A 217 4.58 7.96 -17.00
C ILE A 217 4.56 7.53 -18.47
N ASN A 218 4.38 8.47 -19.41
CA ASN A 218 4.49 8.16 -20.84
C ASN A 218 5.87 7.62 -21.22
N LYS A 219 6.94 8.24 -20.73
CA LYS A 219 8.31 7.77 -20.91
C LYS A 219 8.49 6.36 -20.36
N ILE A 220 8.06 6.10 -19.12
CA ILE A 220 8.15 4.78 -18.47
C ILE A 220 7.52 3.68 -19.33
N PHE A 221 6.30 3.90 -19.81
CA PHE A 221 5.59 2.89 -20.60
C PHE A 221 6.22 2.70 -22.00
N ASN A 222 6.72 3.77 -22.62
CA ASN A 222 7.42 3.67 -23.89
C ASN A 222 8.76 2.93 -23.75
N ASP A 223 9.55 3.27 -22.74
CA ASP A 223 10.84 2.64 -22.46
C ASP A 223 10.65 1.17 -22.05
N GLY A 224 9.67 0.89 -21.18
CA GLY A 224 9.28 -0.47 -20.82
C GLY A 224 8.87 -1.31 -22.03
N ARG A 225 8.05 -0.75 -22.94
CA ARG A 225 7.69 -1.41 -24.21
C ARG A 225 8.93 -1.69 -25.07
N ASN A 226 9.81 -0.71 -25.24
CA ASN A 226 11.03 -0.86 -26.03
C ASN A 226 11.94 -1.93 -25.43
N TYR A 227 12.03 -2.00 -24.10
CA TYR A 227 12.83 -2.98 -23.40
C TYR A 227 12.32 -4.42 -23.62
N ILE A 228 11.01 -4.66 -23.48
CA ILE A 228 10.45 -6.02 -23.64
C ILE A 228 10.41 -6.52 -25.08
N VAL A 229 10.36 -5.61 -26.07
CA VAL A 229 10.37 -5.93 -27.50
C VAL A 229 11.78 -6.27 -27.99
N ASN A 230 12.77 -5.47 -27.58
CA ASN A 230 14.14 -5.59 -28.10
C ASN A 230 15.04 -6.46 -27.21
N GLY A 231 14.66 -6.65 -25.95
CA GLY A 231 15.46 -7.35 -24.94
C GLY A 231 15.16 -8.84 -24.81
N LYS A 232 16.18 -9.59 -24.40
CA LYS A 232 16.00 -10.92 -23.82
C LYS A 232 15.47 -10.74 -22.40
N VAL A 233 14.15 -10.65 -22.29
CA VAL A 233 13.43 -10.50 -21.01
C VAL A 233 12.76 -11.82 -20.62
N ASP A 234 12.76 -12.13 -19.32
CA ASP A 234 11.95 -13.20 -18.73
C ASP A 234 10.49 -13.12 -19.21
N ARG A 235 9.88 -14.28 -19.44
CA ARG A 235 8.52 -14.37 -19.97
C ARG A 235 7.50 -13.71 -19.04
N SER A 236 7.62 -13.92 -17.73
CA SER A 236 6.66 -13.36 -16.76
C SER A 236 6.67 -11.84 -16.75
N ILE A 237 7.86 -11.23 -16.83
CA ILE A 237 8.02 -9.77 -16.89
C ILE A 237 7.48 -9.24 -18.22
N ARG A 238 7.76 -9.90 -19.34
CA ARG A 238 7.21 -9.52 -20.65
C ARG A 238 5.68 -9.55 -20.63
N ASP A 239 5.08 -10.64 -20.16
CA ASP A 239 3.62 -10.80 -20.12
C ASP A 239 2.97 -9.76 -19.19
N GLN A 240 3.59 -9.49 -18.03
CA GLN A 240 3.14 -8.43 -17.11
C GLN A 240 3.12 -7.05 -17.78
N TRP A 241 4.17 -6.68 -18.52
CA TRP A 241 4.24 -5.37 -19.15
C TRP A 241 3.33 -5.24 -20.36
N LEU A 242 3.12 -6.31 -21.14
CA LEU A 242 2.12 -6.31 -22.21
C LEU A 242 0.72 -6.05 -21.64
N GLN A 243 0.35 -6.74 -20.56
CA GLN A 243 -0.93 -6.52 -19.88
C GLN A 243 -1.04 -5.09 -19.33
N LEU A 244 0.00 -4.55 -18.70
CA LEU A 244 0.00 -3.18 -18.19
C LEU A 244 -0.17 -2.14 -19.30
N ILE A 245 0.50 -2.32 -20.45
CA ILE A 245 0.37 -1.43 -21.61
C ILE A 245 -1.06 -1.45 -22.13
N GLU A 246 -1.67 -2.62 -22.26
CA GLU A 246 -3.06 -2.77 -22.68
C GLU A 246 -4.02 -2.14 -21.66
N PHE A 247 -3.81 -2.43 -20.37
CA PHE A 247 -4.66 -1.93 -19.31
C PHE A 247 -4.60 -0.41 -19.20
N ARG A 248 -3.40 0.19 -19.29
CA ARG A 248 -3.23 1.65 -19.37
C ARG A 248 -3.85 2.23 -20.63
N ALA A 249 -3.73 1.58 -21.79
CA ALA A 249 -4.37 2.03 -23.03
C ALA A 249 -5.91 2.03 -22.95
N SER A 250 -6.47 1.11 -22.17
CA SER A 250 -7.90 1.08 -21.81
C SER A 250 -8.29 2.08 -20.71
N ASP A 251 -7.40 3.03 -20.37
CA ASP A 251 -7.57 3.96 -19.25
C ASP A 251 -7.88 3.23 -17.93
N TRP A 252 -7.05 2.22 -17.64
CA TRP A 252 -7.17 1.35 -16.46
C TRP A 252 -8.53 0.64 -16.34
N GLY A 253 -9.10 0.26 -17.50
CA GLY A 253 -10.40 -0.39 -17.60
C GLY A 253 -11.61 0.55 -17.72
N ARG A 254 -11.42 1.88 -17.68
CA ARG A 254 -12.53 2.85 -17.87
C ARG A 254 -13.04 2.89 -19.30
N ARG A 255 -12.18 2.65 -20.28
CA ARG A 255 -12.55 2.58 -21.70
C ARG A 255 -12.75 1.13 -22.08
N GLN A 256 -13.97 0.78 -22.47
CA GLN A 256 -14.21 -0.49 -23.17
C GLN A 256 -13.44 -0.44 -24.49
N VAL A 257 -12.32 -1.18 -24.57
CA VAL A 257 -11.67 -1.42 -25.85
C VAL A 257 -12.66 -2.25 -26.68
N LYS A 258 -13.10 -1.73 -27.82
CA LYS A 258 -13.87 -2.51 -28.79
C LYS A 258 -12.94 -3.55 -29.42
N GLY A 259 -12.70 -4.64 -28.69
CA GLY A 259 -11.83 -5.73 -29.12
C GLY A 259 -11.40 -6.59 -27.93
N HIS A 260 -11.98 -7.79 -27.86
CA HIS A 260 -11.66 -8.87 -26.92
C HIS A 260 -12.12 -8.71 -25.46
N ARG A 261 -13.41 -8.43 -25.26
CA ARG A 261 -14.13 -9.15 -24.20
C ARG A 261 -14.47 -10.54 -24.77
N PRO A 262 -14.17 -11.66 -24.10
CA PRO A 262 -15.01 -12.84 -24.29
C PRO A 262 -16.43 -12.35 -24.02
N LYS A 263 -17.32 -12.47 -25.00
CA LYS A 263 -18.74 -12.30 -24.71
C LYS A 263 -19.06 -13.35 -23.66
N TYR A 264 -19.17 -12.95 -22.40
CA TYR A 264 -20.18 -13.55 -21.56
C TYR A 264 -21.49 -13.11 -22.23
N GLU A 265 -22.00 -13.96 -23.11
CA GLU A 265 -23.39 -13.85 -23.52
C GLU A 265 -24.17 -13.98 -22.22
N GLU A 266 -24.89 -12.92 -21.84
CA GLU A 266 -25.92 -13.03 -20.82
C GLU A 266 -26.78 -14.24 -21.20
N PRO A 267 -26.93 -15.26 -20.34
CA PRO A 267 -27.85 -16.33 -20.63
C PRO A 267 -29.22 -15.70 -20.79
N GLY A 268 -29.76 -15.78 -22.01
CA GLY A 268 -31.14 -15.38 -22.28
C GLY A 268 -32.07 -16.07 -21.28
N PRO A 269 -33.23 -15.46 -20.96
CA PRO A 269 -34.09 -15.92 -19.88
C PRO A 269 -34.35 -17.42 -19.99
N ALA A 270 -33.85 -18.17 -19.01
CA ALA A 270 -34.01 -19.62 -18.92
C ALA A 270 -35.47 -19.92 -18.55
N GLY A 271 -36.32 -19.96 -19.57
CA GLY A 271 -37.71 -20.37 -19.47
C GLY A 271 -38.10 -21.09 -20.74
N ALA A 272 -38.12 -22.42 -20.66
CA ALA A 272 -38.68 -23.36 -21.64
C ALA A 272 -37.91 -23.56 -22.97
N ALA A 273 -37.03 -24.57 -22.99
CA ALA A 273 -37.02 -25.62 -24.03
C ALA A 273 -35.85 -26.60 -23.79
N GLY A 274 -35.97 -27.46 -22.79
CA GLY A 274 -35.14 -28.66 -22.68
C GLY A 274 -35.81 -29.82 -23.42
N ALA A 275 -35.59 -29.95 -24.74
CA ALA A 275 -35.79 -31.20 -25.46
C ALA A 275 -35.06 -31.16 -26.83
N ALA A 276 -34.19 -32.15 -27.03
CA ALA A 276 -33.32 -32.39 -28.19
C ALA A 276 -32.09 -31.46 -28.26
N ALA A 277 -30.85 -31.92 -28.40
CA ALA A 277 -30.37 -33.18 -28.95
C ALA A 277 -29.01 -33.56 -28.32
N MET A 278 -28.89 -34.84 -28.00
CA MET A 278 -27.65 -35.56 -27.84
C MET A 278 -27.10 -35.85 -29.24
N ASN A 279 -25.90 -35.34 -29.59
CA ASN A 279 -24.91 -36.01 -30.44
C ASN A 279 -23.68 -35.11 -30.71
N GLY A 280 -22.49 -35.63 -30.38
CA GLY A 280 -21.33 -35.52 -31.27
C GLY A 280 -20.39 -34.32 -31.13
N ALA A 281 -19.28 -34.56 -30.44
CA ALA A 281 -17.91 -34.15 -30.78
C ALA A 281 -17.45 -32.68 -30.67
N ALA A 282 -16.32 -32.57 -29.96
CA ALA A 282 -15.19 -31.64 -30.11
C ALA A 282 -15.29 -30.21 -29.54
N GLY A 283 -14.44 -29.98 -28.52
CA GLY A 283 -13.57 -28.80 -28.46
C GLY A 283 -14.13 -27.57 -27.74
N GLY A 284 -13.66 -27.36 -26.52
CA GLY A 284 -13.79 -26.11 -25.78
C GLY A 284 -14.17 -26.38 -24.33
N ASP A 285 -13.23 -26.19 -23.40
CA ASP A 285 -13.54 -26.13 -21.97
C ASP A 285 -14.49 -24.97 -21.73
N VAL A 286 -15.79 -25.28 -21.70
CA VAL A 286 -16.82 -24.38 -21.19
C VAL A 286 -16.56 -24.27 -19.69
N PHE A 287 -15.98 -23.14 -19.27
CA PHE A 287 -15.97 -22.77 -17.85
C PHE A 287 -17.43 -22.67 -17.41
N THR A 288 -17.89 -23.71 -16.72
CA THR A 288 -19.18 -23.72 -16.05
C THR A 288 -18.93 -23.25 -14.62
N ASN A 289 -19.69 -22.26 -14.13
CA ASN A 289 -19.68 -21.83 -12.73
C ASN A 289 -20.33 -22.86 -11.79
N ILE A 290 -20.33 -24.14 -12.18
CA ILE A 290 -20.89 -25.23 -11.39
C ILE A 290 -19.76 -25.74 -10.49
N PRO A 291 -19.94 -25.76 -9.15
CA PRO A 291 -18.93 -26.27 -8.24
C PRO A 291 -18.55 -27.71 -8.60
N THR A 292 -17.24 -28.01 -8.65
CA THR A 292 -16.74 -29.37 -8.79
C THR A 292 -16.49 -29.96 -7.41
N PHE A 293 -17.14 -31.07 -7.09
CA PHE A 293 -17.03 -31.71 -5.78
C PHE A 293 -16.00 -32.85 -5.80
N TYR A 294 -15.25 -33.01 -4.70
CA TYR A 294 -14.25 -34.06 -4.54
C TYR A 294 -14.57 -34.90 -3.31
N SER A 295 -14.38 -36.21 -3.41
CA SER A 295 -14.38 -37.13 -2.27
C SER A 295 -13.14 -36.94 -1.40
N ALA A 296 -13.15 -37.52 -0.19
CA ALA A 296 -11.98 -37.57 0.70
C ALA A 296 -10.73 -38.23 0.08
N GLN A 297 -10.88 -38.96 -1.04
CA GLN A 297 -9.80 -39.58 -1.80
C GLN A 297 -9.40 -38.77 -3.04
N GLY A 298 -9.87 -37.53 -3.17
CA GLY A 298 -9.53 -36.62 -4.28
C GLY A 298 -10.15 -36.99 -5.64
N THR A 299 -11.13 -37.89 -5.66
CA THR A 299 -11.87 -38.25 -6.89
C THR A 299 -13.08 -37.33 -7.03
N VAL A 300 -13.35 -36.85 -8.26
CA VAL A 300 -14.53 -36.03 -8.56
C VAL A 300 -15.80 -36.83 -8.27
N ILE A 301 -16.70 -36.24 -7.50
CA ILE A 301 -18.01 -36.81 -7.14
C ILE A 301 -19.14 -35.88 -7.61
N SER A 302 -20.35 -36.41 -7.68
CA SER A 302 -21.54 -35.62 -8.02
C SER A 302 -21.96 -34.67 -6.90
N ALA A 303 -22.74 -33.64 -7.24
CA ALA A 303 -23.33 -32.71 -6.28
C ALA A 303 -24.21 -33.42 -5.23
N GLU A 304 -25.01 -34.40 -5.65
CA GLU A 304 -25.85 -35.20 -4.76
C GLU A 304 -25.01 -36.04 -3.78
N GLU A 305 -23.92 -36.64 -4.24
CA GLU A 305 -22.97 -37.38 -3.36
C GLU A 305 -22.24 -36.47 -2.38
N ALA A 306 -22.05 -35.20 -2.73
CA ALA A 306 -21.50 -34.17 -1.85
C ALA A 306 -22.54 -33.58 -0.87
N GLY A 307 -23.80 -34.02 -0.96
CA GLY A 307 -24.90 -33.45 -0.18
C GLY A 307 -25.30 -32.02 -0.59
N PHE A 308 -24.92 -31.59 -1.80
CA PHE A 308 -25.25 -30.28 -2.34
C PHE A 308 -26.67 -30.29 -2.92
N ASN A 309 -27.56 -29.48 -2.35
CA ASN A 309 -28.91 -29.27 -2.87
C ASN A 309 -28.97 -27.95 -3.64
N ALA A 310 -29.12 -28.03 -4.96
CA ALA A 310 -29.19 -26.88 -5.84
C ALA A 310 -30.43 -25.99 -5.60
N GLU A 311 -31.51 -26.52 -5.01
CA GLU A 311 -32.72 -25.75 -4.71
C GLU A 311 -32.55 -24.80 -3.51
N LEU A 312 -31.52 -25.01 -2.69
CA LEU A 312 -31.18 -24.13 -1.55
C LEU A 312 -30.09 -23.10 -1.91
N PHE A 313 -29.55 -23.17 -3.13
CA PHE A 313 -28.50 -22.27 -3.59
C PHE A 313 -29.11 -21.19 -4.48
N ASN A 314 -29.45 -20.05 -3.89
CA ASN A 314 -29.76 -18.85 -4.65
C ASN A 314 -28.46 -18.05 -4.86
N PRO A 315 -27.92 -17.94 -6.08
CA PRO A 315 -26.71 -17.16 -6.35
C PRO A 315 -26.87 -15.67 -6.02
N GLU A 316 -28.11 -15.16 -5.94
CA GLU A 316 -28.40 -13.80 -5.51
C GLU A 316 -28.24 -13.59 -3.99
N ASP A 317 -28.31 -14.64 -3.16
CA ASP A 317 -28.14 -14.52 -1.70
C ASP A 317 -26.67 -14.26 -1.30
N TYR A 318 -25.73 -14.40 -2.24
CA TYR A 318 -24.29 -14.22 -2.02
C TYR A 318 -23.67 -13.13 -2.91
N SER A 319 -24.48 -12.27 -3.54
CA SER A 319 -23.94 -11.08 -4.18
C SER A 319 -23.46 -10.10 -3.11
N TYR A 320 -22.17 -9.75 -3.13
CA TYR A 320 -21.67 -8.59 -2.39
C TYR A 320 -22.39 -7.35 -2.93
N GLU A 321 -23.30 -6.79 -2.12
CA GLU A 321 -23.91 -5.50 -2.43
C GLU A 321 -22.83 -4.41 -2.38
N ASP A 322 -22.76 -3.61 -3.43
CA ASP A 322 -21.90 -2.45 -3.53
C ASP A 322 -22.43 -1.38 -2.57
N GLU A 323 -21.76 -1.16 -1.44
CA GLU A 323 -22.12 -0.16 -0.42
C GLU A 323 -22.10 1.30 -0.94
N THR A 324 -21.87 1.52 -2.23
CA THR A 324 -21.81 2.85 -2.85
C THR A 324 -23.04 3.23 -3.67
N ASP A 325 -24.14 2.45 -3.67
CA ASP A 325 -25.40 2.85 -4.32
C ASP A 325 -26.22 3.82 -3.44
N PRO A 326 -26.39 5.10 -3.85
CA PRO A 326 -27.16 6.08 -3.10
C PRO A 326 -28.69 5.85 -3.13
N ASN A 327 -29.20 4.82 -3.79
CA ASN A 327 -30.64 4.49 -3.85
C ASN A 327 -31.04 3.23 -3.06
N ASN A 328 -30.14 2.64 -2.25
CA ASN A 328 -30.51 1.51 -1.41
C ASN A 328 -31.44 1.95 -0.27
N LEU A 329 -32.72 1.58 -0.35
CA LEU A 329 -33.79 1.95 0.59
C LEU A 329 -34.08 0.87 1.64
N ASN A 330 -33.26 -0.18 1.75
CA ASN A 330 -33.40 -1.20 2.79
C ASN A 330 -32.60 -0.81 4.05
N PHE A 331 -33.10 0.19 4.76
CA PHE A 331 -32.62 0.56 6.09
C PHE A 331 -33.17 -0.45 7.12
N ASP A 332 -32.34 -1.36 7.64
CA ASP A 332 -32.69 -2.20 8.79
C ASP A 332 -32.53 -1.39 10.09
N PRO A 333 -33.62 -1.12 10.83
CA PRO A 333 -33.59 -0.29 12.04
C PRO A 333 -33.03 -1.01 13.30
N ALA A 334 -32.36 -2.17 13.17
CA ALA A 334 -31.92 -2.97 14.31
C ALA A 334 -30.49 -2.72 14.84
N LEU A 335 -29.72 -1.77 14.28
CA LEU A 335 -28.33 -1.50 14.72
C LEU A 335 -28.15 -0.26 15.61
N ASP A 336 -29.22 0.29 16.18
CA ASP A 336 -29.14 1.39 17.14
C ASP A 336 -29.18 0.85 18.59
N HIS A 337 -28.06 0.27 19.04
CA HIS A 337 -27.85 -0.01 20.46
C HIS A 337 -26.45 0.43 20.93
N TYR A 338 -26.10 1.70 20.73
CA TYR A 338 -25.24 2.42 21.67
C TYR A 338 -25.68 3.88 21.73
N GLY A 339 -26.41 4.20 22.80
CA GLY A 339 -26.96 5.51 23.05
C GLY A 339 -25.90 6.60 23.22
N TRP A 340 -26.08 7.68 22.46
CA TRP A 340 -25.52 8.99 22.77
C TRP A 340 -26.57 10.06 22.45
N GLN A 341 -27.22 10.58 23.49
CA GLN A 341 -28.08 11.76 23.39
C GLN A 341 -27.25 12.98 23.85
N PRO A 342 -27.01 13.99 22.99
CA PRO A 342 -26.62 15.30 23.47
C PRO A 342 -27.88 16.10 23.83
N GLU A 343 -27.94 16.51 25.10
CA GLU A 343 -28.92 17.46 25.60
C GLU A 343 -28.93 18.75 24.77
N LEU A 344 -30.12 19.15 24.36
CA LEU A 344 -30.40 20.44 23.71
C LEU A 344 -30.12 21.59 24.68
N GLY A 345 -28.97 22.24 24.52
CA GLY A 345 -28.66 23.55 25.08
C GLY A 345 -28.79 24.64 24.01
N SER A 346 -29.83 25.46 24.10
CA SER A 346 -30.04 26.65 23.27
C SER A 346 -28.97 27.73 23.48
N GLY A 347 -28.38 28.26 22.42
CA GLY A 347 -27.51 29.45 22.48
C GLY A 347 -27.05 29.93 21.10
N SER A 348 -27.41 31.17 20.77
CA SER A 348 -27.23 31.92 19.53
C SER A 348 -25.79 32.17 19.04
N GLU A 349 -25.66 32.21 17.72
CA GLU A 349 -24.82 33.08 16.85
C GLU A 349 -23.52 33.76 17.36
N SER A 350 -22.53 33.69 16.45
CA SER A 350 -21.34 34.55 16.28
C SER A 350 -20.16 34.35 17.26
N GLY A 351 -19.00 33.98 16.71
CA GLY A 351 -17.80 33.70 17.50
C GLY A 351 -16.49 33.86 16.73
N VAL A 352 -16.35 34.91 15.92
CA VAL A 352 -15.00 35.48 15.70
C VAL A 352 -14.82 36.49 16.81
N THR A 353 -14.10 36.10 17.86
CA THR A 353 -13.78 37.02 18.95
C THR A 353 -12.82 38.09 18.44
N GLN A 354 -12.92 39.31 18.96
CA GLN A 354 -12.02 40.42 18.60
C GLN A 354 -10.54 40.04 18.80
N ASP A 355 -10.26 39.15 19.75
CA ASP A 355 -8.92 38.61 20.00
C ASP A 355 -8.41 37.74 18.86
N MET A 356 -9.30 36.98 18.20
CA MET A 356 -8.97 36.14 17.04
C MET A 356 -8.71 36.98 15.79
N ALA A 357 -9.43 38.09 15.63
CA ALA A 357 -9.18 39.07 14.55
C ALA A 357 -7.83 39.79 14.74
N ASN A 358 -7.52 40.18 15.98
CA ASN A 358 -6.25 40.84 16.29
C ASN A 358 -5.04 39.89 16.13
N ALA A 359 -5.21 38.60 16.45
CA ALA A 359 -4.17 37.59 16.24
C ALA A 359 -3.87 37.36 14.75
N TYR A 360 -4.88 37.42 13.90
CA TYR A 360 -4.73 37.29 12.45
C TYR A 360 -4.01 38.50 11.83
N GLU A 361 -4.29 39.72 12.28
CA GLU A 361 -3.56 40.91 11.81
C GLU A 361 -2.09 40.94 12.26
N SER A 362 -1.80 40.47 13.48
CA SER A 362 -0.42 40.31 13.95
C SER A 362 0.35 39.27 13.13
N PHE A 363 -0.30 38.15 12.77
CA PHE A 363 0.28 37.13 11.90
C PHE A 363 0.66 37.70 10.53
N LEU A 364 -0.21 38.49 9.90
CA LEU A 364 0.08 39.09 8.59
C LEU A 364 1.25 40.10 8.63
N ARG A 365 1.42 40.83 9.74
CA ARG A 365 2.57 41.73 9.93
C ARG A 365 3.88 40.98 10.20
N GLU A 366 3.81 39.85 10.88
CA GLU A 366 4.98 39.01 11.17
C GLU A 366 5.43 38.18 9.96
N THR A 367 4.50 37.78 9.08
CA THR A 367 4.81 36.95 7.91
C THR A 367 5.21 37.73 6.67
N GLY A 368 5.27 39.07 6.73
CA GLY A 368 5.86 39.91 5.67
C GLY A 368 5.30 39.67 4.27
N GLN A 369 4.04 39.23 4.14
CA GLN A 369 3.36 39.13 2.85
C GLN A 369 2.73 40.49 2.52
N GLU A 370 3.59 41.48 2.26
CA GLU A 370 3.25 42.52 1.31
C GLU A 370 3.74 42.07 -0.07
N ASP A 371 2.80 42.08 -0.99
CA ASP A 371 2.93 41.72 -2.40
C ASP A 371 4.16 42.40 -3.05
N GLN A 372 5.09 41.62 -3.61
CA GLN A 372 5.95 42.08 -4.71
C GLN A 372 6.68 40.94 -5.46
N SER A 373 6.35 40.88 -6.75
CA SER A 373 7.05 40.19 -7.83
C SER A 373 8.57 40.42 -7.87
N GLY A 374 9.37 39.35 -8.02
CA GLY A 374 10.75 39.49 -8.50
C GLY A 374 11.74 38.41 -8.05
N GLN A 375 12.03 37.47 -8.94
CA GLN A 375 13.32 36.78 -9.19
C GLN A 375 14.10 36.00 -8.10
N THR A 376 14.62 34.87 -8.61
CA THR A 376 15.85 34.12 -8.25
C THR A 376 15.85 33.21 -7.03
N TRP A 377 15.84 31.90 -7.32
CA TRP A 377 16.19 30.81 -6.40
C TRP A 377 17.71 30.74 -6.23
N ALA A 378 18.19 30.90 -5.00
CA ALA A 378 19.52 30.46 -4.58
C ALA A 378 19.36 29.53 -3.37
N TYR A 379 20.04 28.39 -3.46
CA TYR A 379 20.10 27.31 -2.48
C TYR A 379 20.91 27.73 -1.26
N GLU A 380 20.43 27.37 -0.07
CA GLU A 380 21.21 26.79 1.05
C GLU A 380 20.38 25.71 1.76
#